data_AF-A0AAV4NVT3-F1
#
_entry.id   AF-A0AAV4NVT3-F1
#
_cell.length_a   1.000
_cell.length_b   1.000
_cell.length_c   1.000
_cell.angle_alpha   90.00
_cell.angle_beta   90.00
_cell.angle_gamma   90.00
#
_symmetry.space_group_name_H-M   'P 1'
#
loop_
_entity.id
_entity.type
_entity.pdbx_description
1 polymer ?
#
loop_
_entity_poly.entity_id
_entity_poly.type
_entity_poly.pdbx_seq_one_letter_code
_entity_poly.pdbx_strand_id
1 'polypeptide(L)'
;METDENEAKSPVLIIKVILATICMFGAFTGFLLSIWKDNYYAVPACLILELVCVGILQLNSMYIKGKLFEKFTYTKLRIFMYGAALLWLITLAGSIYYLVSAVTLKQGFYPEKDGFYFALIPCGLANVFSLWLVYDSRKFMNMSAERREIAPQNMN
;
A
#
# COMPACT_ATOMS: atom_id res chain seq x y z
N MET A 1 -5.31 10.99 -24.76
CA MET A 1 -5.43 9.51 -24.80
C MET A 1 -4.07 8.85 -24.99
N GLU A 2 -3.17 9.37 -25.86
CA GLU A 2 -1.76 8.92 -25.97
C GLU A 2 -0.90 9.16 -24.71
N THR A 3 -1.19 10.20 -23.93
CA THR A 3 -0.49 10.49 -22.66
C THR A 3 -0.72 9.42 -21.60
N ASP A 4 -1.93 8.86 -21.51
CA ASP A 4 -2.30 7.83 -20.52
C ASP A 4 -1.65 6.46 -20.83
N GLU A 5 -1.54 6.09 -22.11
CA GLU A 5 -0.86 4.84 -22.52
C GLU A 5 0.66 4.90 -22.28
N ASN A 6 1.28 6.06 -22.48
CA ASN A 6 2.69 6.27 -22.19
C ASN A 6 2.98 6.28 -20.68
N GLU A 7 2.08 6.83 -19.86
CA GLU A 7 2.20 6.74 -18.39
C GLU A 7 2.01 5.31 -17.86
N ALA A 8 1.11 4.52 -18.45
CA ALA A 8 0.88 3.12 -18.09
C ALA A 8 2.10 2.21 -18.35
N LYS A 9 3.02 2.62 -19.24
CA LYS A 9 4.29 1.94 -19.52
C LYS A 9 5.50 2.61 -18.85
N SER A 10 5.26 3.58 -17.96
CA SER A 10 6.34 4.30 -17.29
C SER A 10 7.23 3.35 -16.50
N PRO A 11 8.57 3.44 -16.62
CA PRO A 11 9.50 2.62 -15.84
C PRO A 11 9.30 2.79 -14.33
N VAL A 12 8.86 3.98 -13.90
CA VAL A 12 8.52 4.26 -12.49
C VAL A 12 7.42 3.32 -12.02
N LEU A 13 6.34 3.19 -12.80
CA LEU A 13 5.18 2.35 -12.46
C LEU A 13 5.56 0.87 -12.34
N ILE A 14 6.39 0.39 -13.26
CA ILE A 14 6.89 -1.00 -13.26
C ILE A 14 7.71 -1.26 -12.00
N ILE A 15 8.63 -0.36 -11.64
CA ILE A 15 9.43 -0.46 -10.41
C ILE A 15 8.52 -0.48 -9.18
N LYS A 16 7.46 0.35 -9.13
CA LYS A 16 6.49 0.32 -8.03
C LYS A 16 5.86 -1.05 -7.86
N VAL A 17 5.39 -1.64 -8.96
CA VAL A 17 4.70 -2.94 -8.98
C VAL A 17 5.66 -4.05 -8.54
N ILE A 18 6.91 -4.04 -9.01
CA ILE A 18 7.93 -5.01 -8.60
C ILE A 18 8.20 -4.88 -7.10
N LEU A 19 8.39 -3.66 -6.60
CA LEU A 19 8.66 -3.41 -5.18
C LEU A 19 7.48 -3.85 -4.30
N ALA A 20 6.25 -3.49 -4.67
CA ALA A 20 5.05 -3.92 -3.96
C ALA A 20 4.88 -5.46 -3.99
N THR A 21 5.25 -6.12 -5.09
CA THR A 21 5.21 -7.59 -5.19
C THR A 21 6.22 -8.23 -4.25
N ILE A 22 7.47 -7.76 -4.24
CA ILE A 22 8.50 -8.26 -3.32
C ILE A 22 8.06 -8.05 -1.86
N CYS A 23 7.54 -6.86 -1.54
CA CYS A 23 7.06 -6.56 -0.20
C CYS A 23 5.82 -7.38 0.19
N MET A 24 4.92 -7.70 -0.74
CA MET A 24 3.79 -8.59 -0.49
C MET A 24 4.26 -10.01 -0.10
N PHE A 25 5.16 -10.60 -0.88
CA PHE A 25 5.73 -11.91 -0.55
C PHE A 25 6.53 -11.87 0.76
N GLY A 26 7.31 -10.82 0.98
CA GLY A 26 8.02 -10.61 2.24
C GLY A 26 7.09 -10.49 3.45
N ALA A 27 5.96 -9.78 3.31
CA ALA A 27 4.94 -9.66 4.34
C ALA A 27 4.27 -11.00 4.65
N PHE A 28 3.93 -11.77 3.61
CA PHE A 28 3.33 -13.10 3.76
C PHE A 28 4.29 -14.09 4.46
N THR A 29 5.56 -14.14 4.03
CA THR A 29 6.58 -14.95 4.70
C THR A 29 6.82 -14.45 6.13
N GLY A 30 6.87 -13.14 6.34
CA GLY A 30 6.99 -12.52 7.66
C GLY A 30 5.84 -12.91 8.58
N PHE A 31 4.60 -12.92 8.10
CA PHE A 31 3.42 -13.36 8.84
C PHE A 31 3.54 -14.82 9.27
N LEU A 32 3.90 -15.73 8.36
CA LEU A 32 4.09 -17.15 8.69
C LEU A 32 5.22 -17.36 9.71
N LEU A 33 6.34 -16.65 9.56
CA LEU A 33 7.45 -16.72 10.50
C LEU A 33 7.08 -16.14 11.87
N SER A 34 6.31 -15.05 11.92
CA SER A 34 5.81 -14.48 13.17
C SER A 34 4.94 -15.45 13.94
N ILE A 35 4.04 -16.18 13.25
CA ILE A 35 3.23 -17.22 13.89
C ILE A 35 4.11 -18.37 14.36
N TRP A 36 5.03 -18.84 13.52
CA TRP A 36 5.90 -19.98 13.86
C TRP A 36 6.84 -19.69 15.05
N LYS A 37 7.23 -18.42 15.25
CA LYS A 37 8.07 -17.96 16.35
C LYS A 37 7.28 -17.36 17.52
N ASP A 38 5.95 -17.50 17.54
CA ASP A 38 5.06 -16.94 18.58
C ASP A 38 5.17 -15.41 18.76
N ASN A 39 5.67 -14.67 17.76
CA ASN A 39 5.79 -13.22 17.81
C ASN A 39 4.49 -12.55 17.32
N TYR A 40 3.46 -12.59 18.17
CA TYR A 40 2.12 -12.09 17.87
C TYR A 40 2.06 -10.57 17.62
N TYR A 41 3.07 -9.79 18.05
CA TYR A 41 3.12 -8.35 17.80
C TYR A 41 3.37 -8.01 16.33
N ALA A 42 4.14 -8.84 15.61
CA ALA A 42 4.48 -8.61 14.21
C ALA A 42 3.40 -9.11 13.25
N VAL A 43 2.55 -10.04 13.68
CA VAL A 43 1.42 -10.58 12.91
C VAL A 43 0.52 -9.49 12.31
N PRO A 44 -0.05 -8.54 13.09
CA PRO A 44 -0.91 -7.50 12.54
C PRO A 44 -0.14 -6.54 11.61
N ALA A 45 1.13 -6.26 11.89
CA ALA A 45 1.94 -5.40 11.06
C ALA A 45 2.22 -6.04 9.68
N CYS A 46 2.51 -7.34 9.64
CA CYS A 46 2.67 -8.10 8.39
C CYS A 46 1.36 -8.17 7.60
N LEU A 47 0.23 -8.45 8.25
CA LEU A 47 -1.08 -8.48 7.58
C LEU A 47 -1.46 -7.13 6.97
N ILE A 48 -1.25 -6.03 7.71
CA ILE A 48 -1.55 -4.70 7.20
C ILE A 48 -0.64 -4.38 5.99
N LEU A 49 0.65 -4.69 6.06
CA LEU A 49 1.57 -4.53 4.93
C LEU A 49 1.10 -5.30 3.70
N GLU A 50 0.68 -6.55 3.89
CA GLU A 50 0.16 -7.40 2.81
C GLU A 50 -1.09 -6.78 2.17
N LEU A 51 -2.07 -6.34 2.96
CA LEU A 51 -3.29 -5.70 2.47
C LEU A 51 -3.00 -4.44 1.65
N VAL A 52 -2.09 -3.59 2.12
CA VAL A 52 -1.70 -2.37 1.42
C VAL A 52 -1.01 -2.71 0.09
N CYS A 53 -0.07 -3.66 0.09
CA CYS A 53 0.60 -4.10 -1.13
C CYS A 53 -0.39 -4.67 -2.15
N VAL A 54 -1.34 -5.51 -1.71
CA VAL A 54 -2.42 -6.03 -2.57
C VAL A 54 -3.25 -4.89 -3.16
N GLY A 55 -3.60 -3.88 -2.36
CA GLY A 55 -4.33 -2.71 -2.83
C GLY A 55 -3.59 -1.93 -3.91
N ILE A 56 -2.29 -1.69 -3.74
CA ILE A 56 -1.43 -1.04 -4.73
C ILE A 56 -1.36 -1.86 -6.02
N LEU A 57 -1.12 -3.17 -5.90
CA LEU A 57 -1.02 -4.08 -7.04
C LEU A 57 -2.34 -4.16 -7.81
N GLN A 58 -3.48 -4.17 -7.11
CA GLN A 58 -4.79 -4.22 -7.71
C GLN A 58 -5.07 -2.96 -8.54
N LEU A 59 -4.88 -1.76 -7.97
CA LEU A 59 -5.11 -0.50 -8.68
C LEU A 59 -4.16 -0.37 -9.88
N ASN A 60 -2.85 -0.56 -9.66
CA ASN A 60 -1.86 -0.38 -10.71
C ASN A 60 -1.96 -1.45 -11.81
N SER A 61 -2.29 -2.71 -11.49
CA SER A 61 -2.52 -3.73 -12.51
C SER A 61 -3.74 -3.40 -13.37
N MET A 62 -4.83 -2.90 -12.78
CA MET A 62 -6.00 -2.48 -13.55
C MET A 62 -5.72 -1.26 -14.41
N TYR A 63 -4.89 -0.33 -13.94
CA TYR A 63 -4.45 0.83 -14.73
C TYR A 63 -3.61 0.41 -15.93
N ILE A 64 -2.59 -0.43 -15.73
CA ILE A 64 -1.72 -0.95 -16.80
C ILE A 64 -2.53 -1.71 -17.86
N LYS A 65 -3.57 -2.44 -17.43
CA LYS A 65 -4.47 -3.17 -18.34
C LYS A 65 -5.51 -2.29 -19.03
N GLY A 66 -5.54 -0.98 -18.75
CA GLY A 66 -6.55 -0.04 -19.27
C GLY A 66 -7.96 -0.22 -18.70
N LYS A 67 -8.16 -1.11 -17.72
CA LYS A 67 -9.48 -1.50 -17.19
C LYS A 67 -9.86 -0.78 -15.89
N LEU A 68 -9.02 0.15 -15.42
CA LEU A 68 -9.25 0.82 -14.15
C LEU A 68 -10.59 1.55 -14.13
N PHE A 69 -10.83 2.43 -15.11
CA PHE A 69 -12.03 3.26 -15.14
C PHE A 69 -13.32 2.50 -15.54
N GLU A 70 -13.19 1.30 -16.09
CA GLU A 70 -14.33 0.40 -16.32
C GLU A 70 -14.84 -0.22 -15.01
N LYS A 71 -13.93 -0.55 -14.08
CA LYS A 71 -14.25 -1.27 -12.84
C LYS A 71 -14.34 -0.37 -11.61
N PHE A 72 -13.55 0.68 -11.58
CA PHE A 72 -13.46 1.64 -10.49
C PHE A 72 -14.16 2.95 -10.83
N THR A 73 -15.32 3.14 -10.21
CA THR A 73 -16.00 4.44 -10.16
C THR A 73 -15.20 5.41 -9.26
N TYR A 74 -15.31 6.71 -9.51
CA TYR A 74 -14.73 7.76 -8.64
C TYR A 74 -15.00 7.54 -7.14
N THR A 75 -16.22 7.13 -6.77
CA THR A 75 -16.58 6.82 -5.38
C THR A 75 -15.74 5.68 -4.81
N LYS A 76 -15.48 4.62 -5.59
CA LYS A 76 -14.65 3.48 -5.16
C LYS A 76 -13.20 3.90 -4.96
N LEU A 77 -12.64 4.72 -5.87
CA LEU A 77 -11.29 5.27 -5.72
C LEU A 77 -11.18 6.16 -4.48
N ARG A 78 -12.21 6.96 -4.19
CA ARG A 78 -12.27 7.79 -2.98
C ARG A 78 -12.32 6.95 -1.70
N ILE A 79 -13.09 5.86 -1.69
CA ILE A 79 -13.12 4.92 -0.56
C ILE A 79 -11.74 4.27 -0.36
N PHE A 80 -11.09 3.84 -1.45
CA PHE A 80 -9.73 3.30 -1.42
C PHE A 80 -8.74 4.31 -0.82
N MET A 81 -8.81 5.57 -1.25
CA MET A 81 -7.96 6.65 -0.73
C MET A 81 -8.17 6.87 0.77
N TYR A 82 -9.42 6.94 1.25
CA TYR A 82 -9.69 7.12 2.68
C TYR A 82 -9.31 5.90 3.51
N GLY A 83 -9.53 4.68 2.98
CA GLY A 83 -9.06 3.46 3.61
C GLY A 83 -7.54 3.43 3.75
N ALA A 84 -6.82 3.81 2.69
CA ALA A 84 -5.37 3.91 2.71
C ALA A 84 -4.87 4.99 3.69
N ALA A 85 -5.56 6.14 3.78
CA ALA A 85 -5.23 7.19 4.73
C ALA A 85 -5.47 6.75 6.19
N LEU A 86 -6.52 5.97 6.45
CA LEU A 86 -6.77 5.38 7.76
C LEU A 86 -5.69 4.36 8.13
N LEU A 87 -5.34 3.46 7.22
CA LEU A 87 -4.25 2.49 7.42
C LEU A 87 -2.91 3.19 7.65
N TRP A 88 -2.66 4.30 6.98
CA TRP A 88 -1.49 5.14 7.21
C TRP A 88 -1.43 5.68 8.65
N LEU A 89 -2.54 6.21 9.18
CA LEU A 89 -2.60 6.69 10.56
C LEU A 89 -2.37 5.56 11.58
N ILE A 90 -3.00 4.40 11.34
CA ILE A 90 -2.87 3.21 12.21
C ILE A 90 -1.41 2.72 12.23
N THR A 91 -0.79 2.59 11.05
CA THR A 91 0.60 2.12 10.93
C THR A 91 1.62 3.14 11.42
N LEU A 92 1.32 4.43 11.33
CA LEU A 92 2.13 5.49 11.95
C LEU A 92 2.11 5.38 13.48
N ALA A 93 0.92 5.29 14.07
CA ALA A 93 0.78 5.12 15.52
C ALA A 93 1.45 3.81 15.99
N GLY A 94 1.25 2.72 15.25
CA GLY A 94 1.89 1.43 15.50
C GLY A 94 3.42 1.50 15.42
N SER A 95 3.97 2.18 14.41
CA SER A 95 5.43 2.36 14.25
C SER A 95 6.03 3.12 15.43
N ILE A 96 5.37 4.18 15.89
CA ILE A 96 5.80 4.94 17.08
C ILE A 96 5.74 4.03 18.33
N TYR A 97 4.65 3.30 18.53
CA TYR A 97 4.49 2.40 19.67
C TYR A 97 5.58 1.31 19.71
N TYR A 98 5.86 0.67 18.57
CA TYR A 98 6.89 -0.35 18.48
C TYR A 98 8.28 0.22 18.70
N LEU A 99 8.59 1.40 18.15
CA LEU A 99 9.87 2.06 18.36
C LEU A 99 10.08 2.41 19.84
N VAL A 100 9.10 3.06 20.48
CA VAL A 100 9.18 3.42 21.91
C VAL A 100 9.32 2.19 22.80
N SER A 101 8.52 1.14 22.54
CA SER A 101 8.58 -0.12 23.28
C SER A 101 9.93 -0.81 23.12
N ALA A 102 10.48 -0.85 21.90
CA ALA A 102 11.76 -1.46 21.61
C ALA A 102 12.92 -0.75 22.33
N VAL A 103 12.91 0.59 22.33
CA VAL A 103 13.90 1.41 23.04
C VAL A 103 13.79 1.26 24.56
N THR A 104 12.56 1.32 25.09
CA THR A 104 12.31 1.25 26.54
C THR A 104 12.74 -0.10 27.12
N LEU A 105 12.49 -1.19 26.40
CA LEU A 105 12.85 -2.54 26.82
C LEU A 105 14.28 -2.94 26.44
N LYS A 106 15.07 -2.01 25.86
CA LYS A 106 16.44 -2.26 25.38
C LYS A 106 16.56 -3.52 24.54
N GLN A 107 15.54 -3.81 23.72
CA GLN A 107 15.57 -4.99 22.87
C GLN A 107 16.63 -4.81 21.78
N GLY A 108 17.38 -5.85 21.47
CA GLY A 108 18.24 -5.85 20.28
C GLY A 108 17.45 -6.28 19.04
N PHE A 109 18.08 -6.15 17.87
CA PHE A 109 17.54 -6.63 16.60
C PHE A 109 17.73 -8.15 16.47
N TYR A 110 17.09 -8.93 17.35
CA TYR A 110 17.19 -10.38 17.37
C TYR A 110 15.90 -11.02 16.86
N PRO A 111 15.92 -11.73 15.73
CA PRO A 111 14.72 -12.39 15.17
C PRO A 111 14.21 -13.57 16.03
N GLU A 112 14.98 -14.02 17.02
CA GLU A 112 14.63 -15.15 17.90
C GLU A 112 13.86 -14.76 19.17
N LYS A 113 13.71 -13.47 19.47
CA LYS A 113 12.93 -12.97 20.62
C LYS A 113 11.73 -12.17 20.12
N ASP A 114 10.71 -12.01 20.98
CA ASP A 114 9.55 -11.11 20.79
C ASP A 114 9.99 -9.65 20.61
N GLY A 115 10.58 -9.38 19.45
CA GLY A 115 11.28 -8.15 19.15
C GLY A 115 10.31 -7.15 18.57
N PHE A 116 10.03 -6.08 19.30
CA PHE A 116 9.30 -4.92 18.79
C PHE A 116 9.98 -4.32 17.54
N TYR A 117 11.31 -4.46 17.42
CA TYR A 117 12.06 -4.12 16.21
C TYR A 117 11.66 -4.94 14.98
N PHE A 118 11.35 -6.23 15.15
CA PHE A 118 10.91 -7.08 14.05
C PHE A 118 9.52 -6.65 13.57
N ALA A 119 8.62 -6.26 14.47
CA ALA A 119 7.29 -5.71 14.13
C ALA A 119 7.36 -4.30 13.51
N LEU A 120 8.39 -3.51 13.86
CA LEU A 120 8.59 -2.15 13.35
C LEU A 120 8.84 -2.13 11.83
N ILE A 121 9.58 -3.10 11.29
CA ILE A 121 9.90 -3.14 9.85
C ILE A 121 8.64 -3.23 8.98
N PRO A 122 7.78 -4.25 9.11
CA PRO A 122 6.57 -4.34 8.29
C PRO A 122 5.61 -3.19 8.55
N CYS A 123 5.56 -2.66 9.78
CA CYS A 123 4.74 -1.50 10.12
C CYS A 123 5.22 -0.23 9.40
N GLY A 124 6.53 0.02 9.38
CA GLY A 124 7.15 1.15 8.67
C GLY A 124 7.00 1.04 7.15
N LEU A 125 7.16 -0.15 6.60
CA LEU A 125 6.89 -0.39 5.17
C LEU A 125 5.42 -0.15 4.86
N ALA A 126 4.49 -0.66 5.69
CA ALA A 126 3.06 -0.47 5.48
C ALA A 126 2.66 1.00 5.48
N ASN A 127 3.32 1.81 6.32
CA ASN A 127 3.15 3.25 6.36
C ASN A 127 3.55 3.91 5.02
N VAL A 128 4.76 3.60 4.52
CA VAL A 128 5.25 4.12 3.22
C VAL A 128 4.33 3.71 2.07
N PHE A 129 3.95 2.44 2.00
CA PHE A 129 3.06 1.95 0.95
C PHE A 129 1.65 2.53 1.07
N SER A 130 1.15 2.80 2.28
CA SER A 130 -0.16 3.42 2.47
C SER A 130 -0.19 4.84 1.90
N LEU A 131 0.88 5.63 2.11
CA LEU A 131 1.02 6.93 1.44
C LEU A 131 1.05 6.80 -0.08
N TRP A 132 1.71 5.76 -0.58
CA TRP A 132 1.76 5.53 -2.02
C TRP A 132 0.39 5.22 -2.60
N LEU A 133 -0.38 4.40 -1.89
CA LEU A 133 -1.74 4.04 -2.25
C LEU A 133 -2.68 5.25 -2.22
N VAL A 134 -2.53 6.15 -1.26
CA VAL A 134 -3.23 7.45 -1.23
C VAL A 134 -2.88 8.29 -2.45
N TYR A 135 -1.58 8.40 -2.77
CA TYR A 135 -1.11 9.17 -3.91
C TYR A 135 -1.67 8.63 -5.23
N ASP A 136 -1.53 7.33 -5.47
CA ASP A 136 -2.02 6.67 -6.69
C ASP A 136 -3.55 6.81 -6.80
N SER A 137 -4.29 6.60 -5.70
CA SER A 137 -5.75 6.78 -5.69
C SER A 137 -6.17 8.20 -6.04
N ARG A 138 -5.47 9.21 -5.50
CA ARG A 138 -5.72 10.63 -5.83
C ARG A 138 -5.40 10.93 -7.30
N LYS A 139 -4.29 10.38 -7.82
CA LYS A 139 -3.92 10.53 -9.23
C LYS A 139 -5.00 9.96 -10.14
N PHE A 140 -5.48 8.74 -9.87
CA PHE A 140 -6.54 8.10 -10.64
C PHE A 140 -7.89 8.81 -10.52
N MET A 141 -8.21 9.39 -9.36
CA MET A 141 -9.39 10.24 -9.19
C MET A 141 -9.36 11.46 -10.10
N ASN A 142 -8.21 12.16 -10.19
CA ASN A 142 -8.06 13.33 -11.05
C ASN A 142 -8.24 12.97 -12.53
N MET A 143 -7.60 11.88 -12.99
CA MET A 143 -7.81 11.35 -14.34
C MET A 143 -9.28 10.97 -14.61
N SER A 144 -9.95 10.39 -13.61
CA SER A 144 -11.37 10.04 -13.74
C SER A 144 -12.27 11.28 -13.83
N ALA A 145 -11.92 12.38 -13.15
CA ALA A 145 -12.64 13.65 -13.21
C ALA A 145 -12.46 14.32 -14.59
N GLU A 146 -11.23 14.40 -15.09
CA GLU A 146 -10.93 14.96 -16.41
C GLU A 146 -11.69 14.23 -17.54
N ARG A 147 -11.74 12.89 -17.49
CA ARG A 147 -12.54 12.10 -18.45
C ARG A 147 -14.04 12.38 -18.39
N ARG A 148 -14.58 12.76 -17.23
CA ARG A 148 -15.99 13.14 -17.08
C ARG A 148 -16.28 14.54 -17.61
N GLU A 149 -15.29 15.44 -17.63
CA GLU A 149 -15.43 16.79 -18.17
C GLU A 149 -15.31 16.82 -19.71
N ILE A 150 -14.56 15.88 -20.30
CA ILE A 150 -14.43 15.75 -21.76
C ILE A 150 -15.65 15.05 -22.40
N ALA A 151 -16.24 14.07 -21.73
CA ALA A 151 -17.43 13.35 -22.22
C ALA A 151 -18.65 14.24 -22.60
N PRO A 152 -19.00 15.31 -21.87
CA PRO A 152 -20.12 16.19 -22.23
C PRO A 152 -19.85 17.11 -23.43
N GLN A 153 -18.60 17.29 -23.88
CA GLN A 153 -18.30 18.19 -25.02
C GLN A 153 -18.42 17.52 -26.39
N ASN A 154 -18.47 16.19 -26.47
CA ASN A 154 -18.54 15.43 -27.72
C ASN A 154 -19.97 15.00 -28.12
N MET A 155 -21.00 15.59 -27.52
CA MET A 155 -22.42 15.32 -27.83
C MET A 155 -23.16 16.50 -28.48
N ASN A 156 -22.44 17.52 -28.97
CA ASN A 156 -23.01 18.61 -29.76
C ASN A 156 -22.48 18.60 -31.18
#